data_AF-A0A1M6VSX3-F1
#
_entry.id   AF-A0A1M6VSX3-F1
#
_cell.length_a   1.000
_cell.length_b   1.000
_cell.length_c   1.000
_cell.angle_alpha   90.00
_cell.angle_beta   90.00
_cell.angle_gamma   90.00
#
_symmetry.space_group_name_H-M   'P 1'
#
loop_
_entity.id
_entity.type
_entity.pdbx_description
1 polymer ?
#
loop_
_entity_poly.entity_id
_entity_poly.type
_entity_poly.pdbx_seq_one_letter_code
_entity_poly.pdbx_strand_id
1 'polypeptide(L)'
;MLTLKRFANPDVTRAFTNIIWLGLERLTQIGVAILISGMVARYFGPDTFGKWQYANTLLLVFSPITWVCGAEILVPTIVNRPPAQLGTVLGSAFALRFYVSAAALLLTWLAIALHVFEPLVGAMLAGLAVTMLFREPFVGVINAWLQSMTYSKPQLLTSMSTAVLKAALVYLLVRTATAPAHFGWLWALESAAIGAVLLIYYARRHGGKLGWHVERSLLKHFASAGTVFWLGLICMYLFLKLDRLMLERAISFADLGRYSAAQQLNENWIMLALMLAQTIAPAFIYRVQDAAHLRRNVWRLSALTAVLMVSGALVLDLLAGFIIRRVFGPGFEGAIEIFRWAVWLSVPAGIEAVSNLIVLKYQAKFVLLTKWLLALAVAFVVNLLAIPRLGAYGPLVGLAAGYLAAVSVNLYYIRFKLRP
;
A
#
# COMPACT_ATOMS: atom_id res chain seq x y z
N MET A 1 -30.55 28.45 17.41
CA MET A 1 -31.01 27.06 17.60
C MET A 1 -31.70 26.56 16.33
N LEU A 2 -30.95 26.48 15.22
CA LEU A 2 -31.46 26.24 13.87
C LEU A 2 -31.11 24.82 13.40
N THR A 3 -32.13 23.97 13.42
CA THR A 3 -32.42 22.91 12.42
C THR A 3 -31.29 21.91 12.08
N LEU A 4 -31.00 21.00 13.02
CA LEU A 4 -30.35 19.70 12.80
C LEU A 4 -31.37 18.60 12.36
N LYS A 5 -32.30 18.92 11.47
CA LYS A 5 -33.32 17.97 10.97
C LYS A 5 -33.20 17.77 9.46
N ARG A 6 -32.16 17.06 8.99
CA ARG A 6 -32.15 16.49 7.63
C ARG A 6 -31.22 15.28 7.37
N PHE A 7 -30.69 14.62 8.40
CA PHE A 7 -29.86 13.41 8.23
C PHE A 7 -30.44 12.15 8.91
N ALA A 8 -31.77 12.03 9.03
CA ALA A 8 -32.40 10.83 9.58
C ALA A 8 -32.79 9.82 8.49
N ASN A 9 -31.83 9.46 7.62
CA ASN A 9 -31.97 8.28 6.79
C ASN A 9 -31.05 7.20 7.40
N PRO A 10 -31.57 6.07 7.92
CA PRO A 10 -30.76 5.07 8.64
C PRO A 10 -29.57 4.55 7.82
N ASP A 11 -29.67 4.57 6.49
CA ASP A 11 -28.56 4.23 5.59
C ASP A 11 -27.45 5.30 5.56
N VAL A 12 -27.80 6.58 5.72
CA VAL A 12 -26.84 7.68 5.82
C VAL A 12 -26.15 7.64 7.18
N THR A 13 -26.87 7.36 8.26
CA THR A 13 -26.26 7.18 9.59
C THR A 13 -25.33 5.96 9.62
N ARG A 14 -25.72 4.83 9.02
CA ARG A 14 -24.85 3.65 8.87
C ARG A 14 -23.63 3.94 8.00
N ALA A 15 -23.80 4.64 6.88
CA ALA A 15 -22.69 5.05 6.03
C ALA A 15 -21.72 5.97 6.77
N PHE A 16 -22.23 6.97 7.51
CA PHE A 16 -21.40 7.89 8.29
C PHE A 16 -20.65 7.18 9.42
N THR A 17 -21.32 6.30 10.17
CA THR A 17 -20.68 5.49 11.21
C THR A 17 -19.60 4.56 10.64
N ASN A 18 -19.84 3.96 9.47
CA ASN A 18 -18.83 3.14 8.79
C ASN A 18 -17.62 3.98 8.35
N ILE A 19 -17.86 5.21 7.86
CA ILE A 19 -16.80 6.14 7.48
C ILE A 19 -15.95 6.53 8.70
N ILE A 20 -16.59 6.86 9.83
CA ILE A 20 -15.88 7.16 11.08
C ILE A 20 -15.04 5.96 11.51
N TRP A 21 -15.61 4.74 11.46
CA TRP A 21 -14.89 3.52 11.83
C TRP A 21 -13.68 3.25 10.93
N LEU A 22 -13.83 3.37 9.61
CA LEU A 22 -12.74 3.25 8.64
C LEU A 22 -11.67 4.32 8.86
N GLY A 23 -12.08 5.56 9.12
CA GLY A 23 -11.17 6.66 9.44
C GLY A 23 -10.37 6.40 10.71
N LEU A 24 -11.04 5.95 11.77
CA LEU A 24 -10.41 5.62 13.05
C LEU A 24 -9.43 4.46 12.93
N GLU A 25 -9.82 3.36 12.27
CA GLU A 25 -8.94 2.22 11.99
C GLU A 25 -7.64 2.69 11.34
N ARG A 26 -7.75 3.50 10.29
CA ARG A 26 -6.61 3.95 9.53
C ARG A 26 -5.74 4.94 10.29
N LEU A 27 -6.35 5.84 11.06
CA LEU A 27 -5.61 6.75 11.93
C LEU A 27 -4.83 5.97 12.98
N THR A 28 -5.42 4.93 13.57
CA THR A 28 -4.72 3.99 14.46
C THR A 28 -3.57 3.29 13.74
N GLN A 29 -3.78 2.78 12.52
CA GLN A 29 -2.72 2.14 11.73
C GLN A 29 -1.55 3.08 11.44
N ILE A 30 -1.83 4.33 11.03
CA ILE A 30 -0.80 5.34 10.76
C ILE A 30 -0.06 5.69 12.05
N GLY A 31 -0.77 5.96 13.15
CA GLY A 31 -0.16 6.29 14.44
C GLY A 31 0.75 5.18 14.94
N VAL A 32 0.30 3.93 14.86
CA VAL A 32 1.08 2.75 15.21
C VAL A 32 2.29 2.56 14.28
N ALA A 33 2.12 2.78 12.97
CA ALA A 33 3.23 2.66 12.01
C ALA A 33 4.32 3.70 12.27
N ILE A 34 3.95 4.96 12.55
CA ILE A 34 4.88 6.03 12.92
C ILE A 34 5.58 5.69 14.25
N LEU A 35 4.84 5.19 15.24
CA LEU A 35 5.39 4.80 16.54
C LEU A 35 6.42 3.67 16.40
N ILE A 36 6.07 2.60 15.71
CA ILE A 36 6.96 1.45 15.46
C ILE A 36 8.20 1.93 14.72
N SER A 37 8.04 2.73 13.66
CA SER A 37 9.17 3.21 12.89
C SER A 37 10.09 4.11 13.70
N GLY A 38 9.54 5.03 14.50
CA GLY A 38 10.32 5.87 15.41
C GLY A 38 11.09 5.06 16.45
N MET A 39 10.45 4.03 17.04
CA MET A 39 11.11 3.11 17.99
C MET A 39 12.26 2.36 17.32
N VAL A 40 12.03 1.77 16.14
CA VAL A 40 13.05 1.01 15.40
C VAL A 40 14.19 1.93 14.98
N ALA A 41 13.90 3.12 14.47
CA ALA A 41 14.91 4.09 14.04
C ALA A 41 15.83 4.54 15.18
N ARG A 42 15.26 4.80 16.36
CA ARG A 42 16.03 5.17 17.56
C ARG A 42 16.92 4.04 18.05
N TYR A 43 16.42 2.81 17.97
CA TYR A 43 17.15 1.63 18.41
C TYR A 43 18.28 1.26 17.44
N PHE A 44 18.01 1.30 16.13
CA PHE A 44 18.97 0.91 15.09
C PHE A 44 19.99 2.00 14.75
N GLY A 45 19.63 3.27 14.95
CA GLY A 45 20.38 4.40 14.41
C GLY A 45 20.26 4.51 12.87
N PRO A 46 20.81 5.58 12.26
CA PRO A 46 20.57 5.89 10.85
C PRO A 46 21.02 4.81 9.86
N ASP A 47 22.19 4.19 10.06
CA ASP A 47 22.76 3.21 9.12
C ASP A 47 21.95 1.90 9.08
N THR A 48 21.80 1.25 10.23
CA THR A 48 21.01 0.02 10.35
C THR A 48 19.54 0.25 10.02
N PHE A 49 18.99 1.43 10.33
CA PHE A 49 17.64 1.79 9.90
C PHE A 49 17.54 1.96 8.38
N GLY A 50 18.56 2.50 7.73
CA GLY A 50 18.65 2.54 6.26
C GLY A 50 18.63 1.15 5.64
N LYS A 51 19.43 0.23 6.17
CA LYS A 51 19.43 -1.19 5.76
C LYS A 51 18.06 -1.85 5.97
N TRP A 52 17.42 -1.60 7.11
CA TRP A 52 16.06 -2.08 7.41
C TRP A 52 15.03 -1.54 6.42
N GLN A 53 15.08 -0.24 6.10
CA GLN A 53 14.15 0.38 5.16
C GLN A 53 14.39 -0.08 3.72
N TYR A 54 15.64 -0.36 3.35
CA TYR A 54 15.96 -0.97 2.07
C TYR A 54 15.42 -2.40 1.97
N ALA A 55 15.58 -3.23 3.00
CA ALA A 55 14.98 -4.57 3.05
C ALA A 55 13.44 -4.51 2.95
N ASN A 56 12.79 -3.56 3.62
CA ASN A 56 11.35 -3.33 3.47
C ASN A 56 10.98 -2.87 2.05
N THR A 57 11.80 -2.05 1.41
CA THR A 57 11.61 -1.60 0.02
C THR A 57 11.65 -2.79 -0.93
N LEU A 58 12.63 -3.68 -0.79
CA LEU A 58 12.74 -4.91 -1.57
C LEU A 58 11.51 -5.81 -1.37
N LEU A 59 11.08 -6.02 -0.12
CA LEU A 59 9.85 -6.75 0.17
C LEU A 59 8.64 -6.14 -0.55
N LEU A 60 8.47 -4.81 -0.48
CA LEU A 60 7.33 -4.11 -1.09
C LEU A 60 7.36 -4.14 -2.61
N VAL A 61 8.54 -4.25 -3.22
CA VAL A 61 8.71 -4.39 -4.67
C VAL A 61 8.43 -5.81 -5.13
N PHE A 62 8.80 -6.81 -4.32
CA PHE A 62 8.55 -8.22 -4.63
C PHE A 62 7.12 -8.67 -4.29
N SER A 63 6.47 -8.04 -3.30
CA SER A 63 5.11 -8.40 -2.85
C SER A 63 4.06 -8.40 -3.98
N PRO A 64 4.00 -7.40 -4.88
CA PRO A 64 3.06 -7.42 -6.00
C PRO A 64 3.16 -8.64 -6.91
N ILE A 65 4.33 -9.30 -6.98
CA ILE A 65 4.50 -10.54 -7.76
C ILE A 65 3.58 -11.64 -7.22
N THR A 66 3.28 -11.66 -5.92
CA THR A 66 2.41 -12.67 -5.32
C THR A 66 0.91 -12.39 -5.50
N TRP A 67 0.55 -11.17 -5.92
CA TRP A 67 -0.83 -10.71 -6.10
C TRP A 67 -1.50 -11.23 -7.38
N VAL A 68 -1.03 -12.39 -7.88
CA VAL A 68 -1.66 -13.09 -8.98
C VAL A 68 -3.10 -13.42 -8.58
N CYS A 69 -4.05 -13.14 -9.47
CA CYS A 69 -5.49 -13.15 -9.19
C CYS A 69 -5.89 -12.10 -8.13
N GLY A 70 -5.79 -10.82 -8.47
CA GLY A 70 -6.19 -9.71 -7.59
C GLY A 70 -7.65 -9.76 -7.11
N ALA A 71 -7.95 -9.04 -6.03
CA ALA A 71 -9.31 -8.97 -5.48
C ALA A 71 -10.33 -8.45 -6.51
N GLU A 72 -9.89 -7.63 -7.46
CA GLU A 72 -10.70 -7.09 -8.55
C GLU A 72 -11.27 -8.16 -9.49
N ILE A 73 -10.71 -9.37 -9.46
CA ILE A 73 -11.13 -10.51 -10.29
C ILE A 73 -11.74 -11.60 -9.42
N LEU A 74 -11.12 -11.85 -8.27
CA LEU A 74 -11.58 -12.87 -7.34
C LEU A 74 -12.95 -12.49 -6.76
N VAL A 75 -13.17 -11.23 -6.37
CA VAL A 75 -14.43 -10.77 -5.78
C VAL A 75 -15.60 -10.92 -6.77
N PRO A 76 -15.55 -10.39 -8.01
CA PRO A 76 -16.63 -10.62 -8.98
C PRO A 76 -16.83 -12.10 -9.32
N THR A 77 -15.76 -12.90 -9.38
CA THR A 77 -15.87 -14.34 -9.66
C THR A 77 -16.61 -15.07 -8.55
N ILE A 78 -16.40 -14.69 -7.29
CA ILE A 78 -17.12 -15.25 -6.13
C ILE A 78 -18.60 -14.85 -6.19
N VAL A 79 -18.90 -13.58 -6.45
CA VAL A 79 -20.29 -13.07 -6.47
C VAL A 79 -21.12 -13.68 -7.60
N ASN A 80 -20.52 -13.91 -8.77
CA ASN A 80 -21.24 -14.39 -9.95
C ASN A 80 -21.37 -15.92 -10.04
N ARG A 81 -20.81 -16.69 -9.09
CA ARG A 81 -20.85 -18.15 -9.11
C ARG A 81 -21.74 -18.72 -8.00
N PRO A 82 -22.33 -19.92 -8.21
CA PRO A 82 -23.14 -20.58 -7.18
C PRO A 82 -22.33 -20.84 -5.90
N PRO A 83 -22.95 -20.75 -4.70
CA PRO A 83 -22.28 -21.00 -3.43
C PRO A 83 -21.58 -22.37 -3.34
N ALA A 84 -22.10 -23.39 -4.05
CA ALA A 84 -21.50 -24.72 -4.11
C ALA A 84 -20.09 -24.73 -4.73
N GLN A 85 -19.78 -23.79 -5.62
CA GLN A 85 -18.47 -23.68 -6.27
C GLN A 85 -17.48 -22.79 -5.51
N LEU A 86 -17.90 -22.20 -4.38
CA LEU A 86 -17.08 -21.29 -3.59
C LEU A 86 -15.77 -21.95 -3.15
N GLY A 87 -15.83 -23.19 -2.65
CA GLY A 87 -14.66 -23.95 -2.23
C GLY A 87 -13.66 -24.17 -3.36
N THR A 88 -14.15 -24.41 -4.59
CA THR A 88 -13.30 -24.59 -5.77
C THR A 88 -12.65 -23.27 -6.23
N VAL A 89 -13.40 -22.17 -6.18
CA VAL A 89 -12.90 -20.82 -6.50
C VAL A 89 -11.81 -20.39 -5.53
N LEU A 90 -12.08 -20.49 -4.22
CA LEU A 90 -11.12 -20.11 -3.18
C LEU A 90 -9.91 -21.04 -3.15
N GLY A 91 -10.12 -22.35 -3.30
CA GLY A 91 -9.04 -23.34 -3.36
C GLY A 91 -8.10 -23.12 -4.55
N SER A 92 -8.66 -22.83 -5.73
CA SER A 92 -7.87 -22.54 -6.93
C SER A 92 -7.09 -21.22 -6.80
N ALA A 93 -7.73 -20.17 -6.28
CA ALA A 93 -7.05 -18.89 -6.02
C ALA A 93 -5.94 -19.01 -4.96
N PHE A 94 -6.21 -19.75 -3.88
CA PHE A 94 -5.23 -20.05 -2.84
C PHE A 94 -4.03 -20.80 -3.39
N ALA A 95 -4.25 -21.90 -4.13
CA ALA A 95 -3.18 -22.69 -4.71
C ALA A 95 -2.29 -21.83 -5.62
N LEU A 96 -2.90 -21.03 -6.52
CA LEU A 96 -2.15 -20.15 -7.42
C LEU A 96 -1.26 -19.17 -6.64
N ARG A 97 -1.84 -18.45 -5.67
CA ARG A 97 -1.11 -17.48 -4.85
C ARG A 97 -0.04 -18.14 -3.99
N PHE A 98 -0.31 -19.33 -3.45
CA PHE A 98 0.65 -20.07 -2.64
C PHE A 98 1.87 -20.48 -3.44
N TYR A 99 1.71 -21.08 -4.62
CA TYR A 99 2.83 -21.49 -5.46
C TYR A 99 3.65 -20.29 -5.96
N VAL A 100 3.01 -19.19 -6.35
CA VAL A 100 3.72 -17.98 -6.78
C VAL A 100 4.46 -17.34 -5.60
N SER A 101 3.85 -17.28 -4.42
CA SER A 101 4.50 -16.75 -3.20
C SER A 101 5.67 -17.62 -2.76
N ALA A 102 5.54 -18.95 -2.82
CA ALA A 102 6.61 -19.89 -2.52
C ALA A 102 7.76 -19.75 -3.51
N ALA A 103 7.48 -19.63 -4.81
CA ALA A 103 8.50 -19.38 -5.83
C ALA A 103 9.22 -18.05 -5.59
N ALA A 104 8.49 -16.96 -5.30
CA ALA A 104 9.07 -15.66 -5.01
C ALA A 104 9.96 -15.70 -3.75
N LEU A 105 9.54 -16.41 -2.70
CA LEU A 105 10.33 -16.61 -1.49
C LEU A 105 11.63 -17.38 -1.78
N LEU A 106 11.54 -18.49 -2.51
CA LEU A 106 12.71 -19.30 -2.87
C LEU A 106 13.70 -18.50 -3.73
N LEU A 107 13.21 -17.72 -4.70
CA LEU A 107 14.05 -16.84 -5.51
C LEU A 107 14.72 -15.76 -4.66
N THR A 108 14.01 -15.21 -3.67
CA THR A 108 14.58 -14.21 -2.76
C THR A 108 15.68 -14.83 -1.88
N TRP A 109 15.46 -16.01 -1.32
CA TRP A 109 16.46 -16.73 -0.55
C TRP A 109 17.65 -17.18 -1.40
N LEU A 110 17.42 -17.58 -2.65
CA LEU A 110 18.49 -17.88 -3.58
C LEU A 110 19.34 -16.63 -3.87
N ALA A 111 18.73 -15.48 -4.12
CA ALA A 111 19.46 -14.23 -4.30
C ALA A 111 20.27 -13.84 -3.06
N ILE A 112 19.75 -14.08 -1.85
CA ILE A 112 20.48 -13.88 -0.59
C ILE A 112 21.67 -14.86 -0.49
N ALA A 113 21.47 -16.14 -0.80
CA ALA A 113 22.53 -17.14 -0.78
C ALA A 113 23.64 -16.88 -1.81
N LEU A 114 23.28 -16.26 -2.94
CA LEU A 114 24.22 -15.77 -3.97
C LEU A 114 24.90 -14.45 -3.59
N HIS A 115 24.74 -13.96 -2.36
CA HIS A 115 25.36 -12.73 -1.85
C HIS A 115 25.06 -11.49 -2.71
N VAL A 116 23.86 -11.43 -3.31
CA VAL A 116 23.40 -10.28 -4.11
C VAL A 116 23.21 -9.03 -3.25
N PHE A 117 22.95 -9.21 -1.96
CA PHE A 117 22.68 -8.14 -1.00
C PHE A 117 23.73 -8.09 0.11
N GLU A 118 23.89 -6.91 0.72
CA GLU A 118 24.71 -6.75 1.92
C GLU A 118 24.24 -7.71 3.04
N PRO A 119 25.14 -8.34 3.83
CA PRO A 119 24.78 -9.45 4.72
C PRO A 119 23.66 -9.14 5.72
N LEU A 120 23.65 -7.94 6.31
CA LEU A 120 22.62 -7.55 7.28
C LEU A 120 21.29 -7.25 6.59
N VAL A 121 21.31 -6.60 5.41
CA VAL A 121 20.11 -6.44 4.57
C VAL A 121 19.53 -7.80 4.20
N GLY A 122 20.37 -8.73 3.75
CA GLY A 122 19.98 -10.09 3.38
C GLY A 122 19.35 -10.85 4.55
N ALA A 123 19.93 -10.74 5.75
CA ALA A 123 19.39 -11.37 6.96
C ALA A 123 18.02 -10.79 7.37
N MET A 124 17.84 -9.47 7.30
CA MET A 124 16.56 -8.82 7.55
C MET A 124 15.51 -9.21 6.50
N LEU A 125 15.91 -9.21 5.22
CA LEU A 125 15.05 -9.57 4.10
C LEU A 125 14.63 -11.05 4.16
N ALA A 126 15.49 -11.96 4.63
CA ALA A 126 15.18 -13.38 4.73
C ALA A 126 13.92 -13.64 5.57
N GLY A 127 13.81 -12.99 6.74
CA GLY A 127 12.62 -13.05 7.59
C GLY A 127 11.44 -12.29 6.99
N LEU A 128 11.68 -11.09 6.45
CA LEU A 128 10.63 -10.28 5.80
C LEU A 128 9.99 -10.99 4.61
N ALA A 129 10.75 -11.70 3.78
CA ALA A 129 10.26 -12.40 2.61
C ALA A 129 9.24 -13.51 2.98
N VAL A 130 9.37 -14.12 4.15
CA VAL A 130 8.41 -15.12 4.65
C VAL A 130 7.00 -14.53 4.81
N THR A 131 6.89 -13.22 5.03
CA THR A 131 5.59 -12.53 5.05
C THR A 131 4.81 -12.72 3.74
N MET A 132 5.50 -12.82 2.60
CA MET A 132 4.88 -13.00 1.29
C MET A 132 4.11 -14.33 1.22
N LEU A 133 4.62 -15.38 1.87
CA LEU A 133 4.00 -16.70 1.91
C LEU A 133 2.73 -16.75 2.77
N PHE A 134 2.69 -16.00 3.87
CA PHE A 134 1.54 -16.00 4.78
C PHE A 134 0.50 -14.93 4.44
N ARG A 135 0.94 -13.74 4.05
CA ARG A 135 0.06 -12.59 3.85
C ARG A 135 -0.84 -12.79 2.64
N GLU A 136 -0.31 -13.15 1.48
CA GLU A 136 -1.12 -13.12 0.26
C GLU A 136 -2.07 -14.32 0.07
N PRO A 137 -1.61 -15.58 0.27
CA PRO A 137 -2.47 -16.74 0.11
C PRO A 137 -3.53 -16.82 1.21
N PHE A 138 -3.15 -16.62 2.48
CA PHE A 138 -4.06 -16.84 3.60
C PHE A 138 -4.90 -15.61 3.90
N VAL A 139 -4.27 -14.45 4.09
CA VAL A 139 -4.99 -13.21 4.43
C VAL A 139 -5.71 -12.66 3.20
N GLY A 140 -5.04 -12.63 2.05
CA GLY A 140 -5.60 -12.08 0.81
C GLY A 140 -6.84 -12.81 0.27
N VAL A 141 -6.83 -14.15 0.23
CA VAL A 141 -7.98 -14.94 -0.29
C VAL A 141 -9.19 -14.82 0.62
N ILE A 142 -8.99 -14.90 1.94
CA ILE A 142 -10.09 -14.78 2.91
C ILE A 142 -10.63 -13.35 2.92
N ASN A 143 -9.78 -12.34 2.79
CA ASN A 143 -10.24 -10.95 2.64
C ASN A 143 -11.06 -10.75 1.36
N ALA A 144 -10.68 -11.36 0.24
CA ALA A 144 -11.49 -11.29 -0.98
C ALA A 144 -12.88 -11.92 -0.78
N TRP A 145 -12.98 -13.03 -0.06
CA TRP A 145 -14.26 -13.63 0.32
C TRP A 145 -15.08 -12.75 1.28
N LEU A 146 -14.44 -12.14 2.29
CA LEU A 146 -15.11 -11.18 3.17
C LEU A 146 -15.59 -9.94 2.40
N GLN A 147 -14.80 -9.47 1.44
CA GLN A 147 -15.14 -8.35 0.55
C GLN A 147 -16.32 -8.68 -0.35
N SER A 148 -16.41 -9.91 -0.91
CA SER A 148 -17.58 -10.30 -1.72
C SER A 148 -18.88 -10.31 -0.93
N MET A 149 -18.80 -10.50 0.40
CA MET A 149 -19.95 -10.40 1.31
C MET A 149 -20.19 -8.99 1.85
N THR A 150 -19.43 -7.97 1.40
CA THR A 150 -19.44 -6.60 1.95
C THR A 150 -19.22 -6.58 3.47
N TYR A 151 -18.51 -7.57 4.01
CA TYR A 151 -18.37 -7.79 5.45
C TYR A 151 -16.94 -7.52 5.92
N SER A 152 -16.62 -6.25 6.15
CA SER A 152 -15.26 -5.81 6.50
C SER A 152 -14.93 -5.84 8.00
N LYS A 153 -15.93 -6.08 8.87
CA LYS A 153 -15.75 -6.01 10.34
C LYS A 153 -14.67 -6.96 10.89
N PRO A 154 -14.60 -8.25 10.50
CA PRO A 154 -13.57 -9.16 11.02
C PRO A 154 -12.17 -8.71 10.62
N GLN A 155 -12.01 -8.28 9.36
CA GLN A 155 -10.74 -7.78 8.84
C GLN A 155 -10.27 -6.54 9.61
N LEU A 156 -11.18 -5.60 9.86
CA LEU A 156 -10.91 -4.36 10.59
C LEU A 156 -10.45 -4.66 12.03
N LEU A 157 -11.19 -5.51 12.75
CA LEU A 157 -10.82 -5.90 14.12
C LEU A 157 -9.47 -6.62 14.17
N THR A 158 -9.25 -7.60 13.29
CA THR A 158 -7.97 -8.33 13.23
C THR A 158 -6.82 -7.37 12.93
N SER A 159 -6.99 -6.43 12.00
CA SER A 159 -5.93 -5.47 11.66
C SER A 159 -5.62 -4.49 12.79
N MET A 160 -6.62 -4.03 13.54
CA MET A 160 -6.40 -3.14 14.68
C MET A 160 -5.71 -3.87 15.83
N SER A 161 -6.20 -5.06 16.19
CA SER A 161 -5.61 -5.85 17.28
C SER A 161 -4.16 -6.25 16.98
N THR A 162 -3.86 -6.61 15.73
CA THR A 162 -2.50 -6.98 15.33
C THR A 162 -1.55 -5.79 15.24
N ALA A 163 -2.03 -4.62 14.81
CA ALA A 163 -1.23 -3.40 14.86
C ALA A 163 -0.80 -3.07 16.31
N VAL A 164 -1.72 -3.10 17.27
CA VAL A 164 -1.42 -2.84 18.68
C VAL A 164 -0.50 -3.91 19.26
N LEU A 165 -0.76 -5.19 19.00
CA LEU A 165 0.10 -6.28 19.44
C LEU A 165 1.52 -6.17 18.88
N LYS A 166 1.64 -5.82 17.60
CA LYS A 166 2.95 -5.58 16.97
C LYS A 166 3.70 -4.44 17.65
N ALA A 167 3.03 -3.34 17.96
CA ALA A 167 3.67 -2.23 18.68
C ALA A 167 4.25 -2.69 20.03
N ALA A 168 3.50 -3.51 20.77
CA ALA A 168 3.96 -4.08 22.04
C ALA A 168 5.15 -5.05 21.86
N LEU A 169 5.11 -5.92 20.84
CA LEU A 169 6.21 -6.86 20.55
C LEU A 169 7.47 -6.16 20.07
N VAL A 170 7.34 -5.13 19.23
CA VAL A 170 8.48 -4.29 18.82
C VAL A 170 9.10 -3.60 20.04
N TYR A 171 8.28 -3.05 20.93
CA TYR A 171 8.76 -2.45 22.17
C TYR A 171 9.53 -3.47 23.04
N LEU A 172 9.04 -4.71 23.13
CA LEU A 172 9.74 -5.78 23.85
C LEU A 172 11.10 -6.11 23.22
N LEU A 173 11.17 -6.27 21.89
CA LEU A 173 12.42 -6.56 21.18
C LEU A 173 13.47 -5.46 21.33
N VAL A 174 13.02 -4.20 21.31
CA VAL A 174 13.89 -3.04 21.57
C VAL A 174 14.43 -3.08 23.00
N ARG A 175 13.60 -3.47 23.98
CA ARG A 175 14.01 -3.58 25.39
C ARG A 175 14.98 -4.74 25.63
N THR A 176 14.83 -5.85 24.92
CA THR A 176 15.73 -7.02 25.03
C THR A 176 17.00 -6.89 24.20
N ALA A 177 17.25 -5.71 23.59
CA ALA A 177 18.41 -5.45 22.74
C ALA A 177 18.65 -6.54 21.67
N THR A 178 17.56 -7.04 21.07
CA THR A 178 17.64 -8.15 20.12
C THR A 178 18.31 -7.72 18.82
N ALA A 179 19.13 -8.62 18.25
CA ALA A 179 19.84 -8.36 17.00
C ALA A 179 18.88 -7.89 15.88
N PRO A 180 19.26 -6.87 15.07
CA PRO A 180 18.39 -6.30 14.04
C PRO A 180 17.84 -7.31 13.02
N ALA A 181 18.56 -8.39 12.75
CA ALA A 181 18.15 -9.46 11.84
C ALA A 181 16.84 -10.16 12.28
N HIS A 182 16.55 -10.24 13.58
CA HIS A 182 15.36 -10.91 14.09
C HIS A 182 14.07 -10.11 13.89
N PHE A 183 14.17 -8.79 13.63
CA PHE A 183 12.99 -7.97 13.42
C PHE A 183 12.19 -8.47 12.21
N GLY A 184 12.82 -8.91 11.12
CA GLY A 184 12.09 -9.44 9.95
C GLY A 184 11.16 -10.62 10.27
N TRP A 185 11.59 -11.50 11.19
CA TRP A 185 10.80 -12.65 11.63
C TRP A 185 9.56 -12.27 12.43
N LEU A 186 9.56 -11.13 13.12
CA LEU A 186 8.38 -10.63 13.82
C LEU A 186 7.25 -10.30 12.84
N TRP A 187 7.55 -9.68 11.70
CA TRP A 187 6.56 -9.40 10.66
C TRP A 187 6.03 -10.69 10.03
N ALA A 188 6.88 -11.70 9.87
CA ALA A 188 6.49 -13.01 9.38
C ALA A 188 5.52 -13.70 10.35
N LEU A 189 5.84 -13.68 11.65
CA LEU A 189 5.00 -14.23 12.71
C LEU A 189 3.66 -13.50 12.81
N GLU A 190 3.66 -12.16 12.72
CA GLU A 190 2.44 -11.35 12.66
C GLU A 190 1.55 -11.81 11.48
N SER A 191 2.14 -11.92 10.29
CA SER A 191 1.42 -12.33 9.09
C SER A 191 0.87 -13.76 9.19
N ALA A 192 1.63 -14.68 9.77
CA ALA A 192 1.22 -16.05 10.03
C ALA A 192 0.07 -16.12 11.06
N ALA A 193 0.15 -15.34 12.14
CA ALA A 193 -0.90 -15.27 13.16
C ALA A 193 -2.21 -14.72 12.60
N ILE A 194 -2.16 -13.64 11.81
CA ILE A 194 -3.34 -13.09 11.11
C ILE A 194 -3.93 -14.14 10.16
N GLY A 195 -3.09 -14.78 9.35
CA GLY A 195 -3.50 -15.83 8.42
C GLY A 195 -4.20 -16.99 9.14
N ALA A 196 -3.63 -17.45 10.26
CA ALA A 196 -4.20 -18.52 11.07
C ALA A 196 -5.57 -18.14 11.66
N VAL A 197 -5.71 -16.96 12.26
CA VAL A 197 -6.98 -16.48 12.83
C VAL A 197 -8.07 -16.41 11.78
N LEU A 198 -7.77 -15.86 10.59
CA LEU A 198 -8.72 -15.76 9.49
C LEU A 198 -9.09 -17.13 8.93
N LEU A 199 -8.12 -18.04 8.81
CA LEU A 199 -8.37 -19.41 8.34
C LEU A 199 -9.26 -20.18 9.31
N ILE A 200 -9.01 -20.06 10.61
CA ILE A 200 -9.85 -20.66 11.67
C ILE A 200 -11.27 -20.08 11.62
N TYR A 201 -11.40 -18.76 11.44
CA TYR A 201 -12.70 -18.10 11.30
C TYR A 201 -13.48 -18.63 10.10
N TYR A 202 -12.83 -18.74 8.94
CA TYR A 202 -13.43 -19.31 7.73
C TYR A 202 -13.85 -20.77 7.95
N ALA A 203 -12.96 -21.60 8.47
CA ALA A 203 -13.24 -23.01 8.71
C ALA A 203 -14.44 -23.20 9.67
N ARG A 204 -14.51 -22.44 10.76
CA ARG A 204 -15.65 -22.50 11.71
C ARG A 204 -16.98 -22.13 11.05
N ARG A 205 -17.00 -21.16 10.14
CA ARG A 205 -18.21 -20.74 9.43
C ARG A 205 -18.69 -21.76 8.39
N HIS A 206 -17.80 -22.63 7.93
CA HIS A 206 -18.09 -23.69 6.95
C HIS A 206 -18.09 -25.10 7.58
N GLY A 207 -18.46 -25.21 8.86
CA GLY A 207 -18.63 -26.52 9.52
C GLY A 207 -17.32 -27.25 9.82
N GLY A 208 -16.22 -26.52 9.98
CA GLY A 208 -14.90 -27.05 10.35
C GLY A 208 -14.05 -27.55 9.18
N LYS A 209 -14.55 -27.48 7.93
CA LYS A 209 -13.82 -27.93 6.73
C LYS A 209 -13.54 -26.75 5.80
N LEU A 210 -12.36 -26.76 5.18
CA LEU A 210 -12.02 -25.74 4.16
C LEU A 210 -12.81 -25.97 2.86
N GLY A 211 -13.06 -27.24 2.49
CA GLY A 211 -13.80 -27.61 1.27
C GLY A 211 -13.10 -27.17 -0.02
N TRP A 212 -11.79 -26.90 0.04
CA TRP A 212 -11.02 -26.35 -1.07
C TRP A 212 -10.66 -27.42 -2.08
N HIS A 213 -11.00 -27.13 -3.33
CA HIS A 213 -10.68 -27.97 -4.48
C HIS A 213 -9.97 -27.11 -5.52
N VAL A 214 -9.02 -27.70 -6.24
CA VAL A 214 -8.25 -26.98 -7.26
C VAL A 214 -8.72 -27.41 -8.62
N GLU A 215 -9.12 -26.45 -9.46
CA GLU A 215 -9.56 -26.70 -10.82
C GLU A 215 -8.61 -26.02 -11.81
N ARG A 216 -8.07 -26.80 -12.75
CA ARG A 216 -7.07 -26.32 -13.73
C ARG A 216 -7.60 -25.24 -14.66
N SER A 217 -8.89 -25.28 -15.00
CA SER A 217 -9.55 -24.28 -15.84
C SER A 217 -9.54 -22.91 -15.15
N LEU A 218 -9.89 -22.87 -13.86
CA LEU A 218 -9.90 -21.69 -13.02
C LEU A 218 -8.50 -21.12 -12.80
N LEU A 219 -7.49 -21.97 -12.61
CA LEU A 219 -6.09 -21.52 -12.53
C LEU A 219 -5.66 -20.76 -13.80
N LYS A 220 -5.95 -21.30 -14.99
CA LYS A 220 -5.65 -20.63 -16.27
C LYS A 220 -6.44 -19.33 -16.43
N HIS A 221 -7.71 -19.33 -16.03
CA HIS A 221 -8.55 -18.14 -16.07
C HIS A 221 -7.98 -17.04 -15.16
N PHE A 222 -7.65 -17.36 -13.91
CA PHE A 222 -7.10 -16.40 -12.95
C PHE A 222 -5.72 -15.87 -13.35
N ALA A 223 -4.88 -16.71 -13.96
CA ALA A 223 -3.59 -16.29 -14.46
C ALA A 223 -3.69 -15.32 -15.64
N SER A 224 -4.70 -15.46 -16.52
CA SER A 224 -4.84 -14.69 -17.77
C SER A 224 -5.77 -13.48 -17.65
N ALA A 225 -6.91 -13.61 -16.97
CA ALA A 225 -7.93 -12.56 -16.88
C ALA A 225 -7.44 -11.32 -16.11
N GLY A 226 -6.37 -11.48 -15.30
CA GLY A 226 -5.81 -10.45 -14.44
C GLY A 226 -4.45 -9.93 -14.79
N THR A 227 -3.79 -10.48 -15.80
CA THR A 227 -2.38 -10.19 -16.06
C THR A 227 -2.15 -8.70 -16.31
N VAL A 228 -3.01 -8.04 -17.09
CA VAL A 228 -2.88 -6.61 -17.43
C VAL A 228 -3.01 -5.73 -16.18
N PHE A 229 -3.99 -6.02 -15.32
CA PHE A 229 -4.21 -5.24 -14.10
C PHE A 229 -3.09 -5.48 -13.08
N TRP A 230 -2.70 -6.74 -12.93
CA TRP A 230 -1.59 -7.18 -12.09
C TRP A 230 -0.27 -6.52 -12.50
N LEU A 231 0.04 -6.49 -13.80
CA LEU A 231 1.23 -5.81 -14.32
C LEU A 231 1.20 -4.31 -14.03
N GLY A 232 0.03 -3.68 -14.14
CA GLY A 232 -0.16 -2.28 -13.74
C GLY A 232 0.14 -2.03 -12.26
N LEU A 233 -0.27 -2.95 -11.36
CA LEU A 233 0.04 -2.86 -9.94
C LEU A 233 1.54 -3.07 -9.65
N ILE A 234 2.20 -3.99 -10.36
CA ILE A 234 3.66 -4.17 -10.25
C ILE A 234 4.37 -2.86 -10.64
N CYS A 235 4.01 -2.27 -11.78
CA CYS A 235 4.58 -0.99 -12.21
C CYS A 235 4.34 0.13 -11.19
N MET A 236 3.15 0.18 -10.59
CA MET A 236 2.82 1.16 -9.56
C MET A 236 3.73 1.05 -8.34
N TYR A 237 3.83 -0.16 -7.76
CA TYR A 237 4.64 -0.37 -6.56
C TYR A 237 6.13 -0.21 -6.83
N LEU A 238 6.59 -0.64 -8.00
CA LEU A 238 7.96 -0.38 -8.42
C LEU A 238 8.22 1.12 -8.56
N PHE A 239 7.30 1.90 -9.14
CA PHE A 239 7.41 3.35 -9.22
C PHE A 239 7.49 4.00 -7.83
N LEU A 240 6.60 3.63 -6.91
CA LEU A 240 6.56 4.20 -5.55
C LEU A 240 7.80 3.89 -4.71
N LYS A 241 8.56 2.87 -5.07
CA LYS A 241 9.74 2.39 -4.33
C LYS A 241 11.04 2.49 -5.13
N LEU A 242 10.96 3.00 -6.37
CA LEU A 242 12.10 3.16 -7.25
C LEU A 242 13.15 4.07 -6.66
N ASP A 243 12.69 5.07 -5.90
CA ASP A 243 13.53 6.04 -5.22
C ASP A 243 14.59 5.38 -4.32
N ARG A 244 14.16 4.54 -3.38
CA ARG A 244 15.04 3.86 -2.44
C ARG A 244 15.87 2.77 -3.12
N LEU A 245 15.33 2.10 -4.15
CA LEU A 245 16.07 1.11 -4.94
C LEU A 245 17.27 1.72 -5.67
N MET A 246 17.08 2.89 -6.29
CA MET A 246 18.15 3.54 -7.05
C MET A 246 19.13 4.30 -6.14
N LEU A 247 18.65 4.83 -5.01
CA LEU A 247 19.51 5.52 -4.05
C LEU A 247 20.50 4.60 -3.34
N GLU A 248 20.14 3.34 -3.07
CA GLU A 248 21.02 2.45 -2.31
C GLU A 248 22.43 2.30 -2.90
N ARG A 249 22.57 2.39 -4.23
CA ARG A 249 23.86 2.32 -4.92
C ARG A 249 24.62 3.65 -5.00
N ALA A 250 23.93 4.76 -4.71
CA ALA A 250 24.44 6.11 -4.92
C ALA A 250 24.84 6.83 -3.63
N ILE A 251 24.29 6.43 -2.49
CA ILE A 251 24.50 7.09 -1.19
C ILE A 251 24.75 6.07 -0.08
N SER A 252 25.26 6.53 1.06
CA SER A 252 25.46 5.69 2.25
C SER A 252 24.13 5.17 2.82
N PHE A 253 24.15 4.02 3.51
CA PHE A 253 22.95 3.51 4.20
C PHE A 253 22.44 4.48 5.27
N ALA A 254 23.31 5.22 5.95
CA ALA A 254 22.89 6.26 6.89
C ALA A 254 22.05 7.37 6.22
N ASP A 255 22.46 7.83 5.03
CA ASP A 255 21.70 8.82 4.26
C ASP A 255 20.42 8.23 3.66
N LEU A 256 20.45 6.97 3.23
CA LEU A 256 19.26 6.23 2.82
C LEU A 256 18.26 6.08 3.98
N GLY A 257 18.74 5.90 5.21
CA GLY A 257 17.94 5.86 6.43
C GLY A 257 17.25 7.19 6.70
N ARG A 258 17.97 8.31 6.55
CA ARG A 258 17.42 9.67 6.65
C ARG A 258 16.38 9.95 5.58
N TYR A 259 16.69 9.63 4.32
CA TYR A 259 15.75 9.75 3.20
C TYR A 259 14.49 8.90 3.43
N SER A 260 14.67 7.65 3.87
CA SER A 260 13.56 6.72 4.10
C SER A 260 12.67 7.14 5.27
N ALA A 261 13.24 7.74 6.33
CA ALA A 261 12.48 8.32 7.45
C ALA A 261 11.56 9.45 6.95
N ALA A 262 12.11 10.38 6.17
CA ALA A 262 11.35 11.47 5.56
C ALA A 262 10.22 10.94 4.64
N GLN A 263 10.56 10.04 3.72
CA GLN A 263 9.58 9.48 2.78
C GLN A 263 8.49 8.67 3.48
N GLN A 264 8.79 7.97 4.56
CA GLN A 264 7.77 7.20 5.27
C GLN A 264 6.70 8.09 5.91
N LEU A 265 7.09 9.24 6.48
CA LEU A 265 6.13 10.24 6.95
C LEU A 265 5.30 10.81 5.78
N ASN A 266 5.94 11.10 4.65
CA ASN A 266 5.28 11.60 3.45
C ASN A 266 4.26 10.59 2.89
N GLU A 267 4.64 9.31 2.80
CA GLU A 267 3.75 8.23 2.36
C GLU A 267 2.53 8.07 3.28
N ASN A 268 2.71 8.20 4.60
CA ASN A 268 1.59 8.19 5.55
C ASN A 268 0.63 9.38 5.32
N TRP A 269 1.16 10.56 4.99
CA TRP A 269 0.37 11.73 4.65
C TRP A 269 -0.41 11.53 3.32
N ILE A 270 0.25 11.02 2.28
CA ILE A 270 -0.40 10.68 1.00
C ILE A 270 -1.50 9.62 1.20
N MET A 271 -1.28 8.64 2.07
CA MET A 271 -2.27 7.61 2.36
C MET A 271 -3.57 8.19 2.95
N LEU A 272 -3.49 9.24 3.78
CA LEU A 272 -4.67 9.94 4.29
C LEU A 272 -5.50 10.55 3.14
N ALA A 273 -4.85 11.12 2.13
CA ALA A 273 -5.52 11.67 0.95
C ALA A 273 -6.28 10.57 0.18
N LEU A 274 -5.61 9.43 -0.04
CA LEU A 274 -6.19 8.28 -0.73
C LEU A 274 -7.41 7.74 0.01
N MET A 275 -7.35 7.66 1.34
CA MET A 275 -8.48 7.21 2.16
C MET A 275 -9.68 8.13 2.03
N LEU A 276 -9.48 9.45 2.14
CA LEU A 276 -10.56 10.41 1.97
C LEU A 276 -11.19 10.30 0.58
N ALA A 277 -10.36 10.13 -0.46
CA ALA A 277 -10.84 9.91 -1.82
C ALA A 277 -11.68 8.63 -1.92
N GLN A 278 -11.23 7.51 -1.36
CA GLN A 278 -11.95 6.23 -1.36
C GLN A 278 -13.27 6.29 -0.57
N THR A 279 -13.30 7.03 0.54
CA THR A 279 -14.51 7.24 1.35
C THR A 279 -15.59 8.00 0.59
N ILE A 280 -15.20 9.00 -0.19
CA ILE A 280 -16.13 9.89 -0.91
C ILE A 280 -16.52 9.29 -2.29
N ALA A 281 -15.69 8.37 -2.82
CA ALA A 281 -15.87 7.77 -4.14
C ALA A 281 -17.27 7.18 -4.40
N PRO A 282 -17.90 6.39 -3.50
CA PRO A 282 -19.19 5.79 -3.77
C PRO A 282 -20.30 6.82 -4.01
N ALA A 283 -20.30 7.91 -3.23
CA ALA A 283 -21.34 8.93 -3.28
C ALA A 283 -21.21 9.84 -4.50
N PHE A 284 -19.99 10.21 -4.89
CA PHE A 284 -19.77 11.26 -5.90
C PHE A 284 -19.24 10.74 -7.24
N ILE A 285 -18.71 9.52 -7.30
CA ILE A 285 -18.08 8.95 -8.49
C ILE A 285 -18.81 7.67 -8.93
N TYR A 286 -18.88 6.64 -8.07
CA TYR A 286 -19.36 5.31 -8.50
C TYR A 286 -20.87 5.28 -8.79
N ARG A 287 -21.70 5.98 -8.00
CA ARG A 287 -23.16 6.01 -8.19
C ARG A 287 -23.66 6.97 -9.28
N VAL A 288 -22.82 7.90 -9.73
CA VAL A 288 -23.22 8.95 -10.69
C VAL A 288 -23.09 8.43 -12.12
N GLN A 289 -24.19 8.28 -12.85
CA GLN A 289 -24.16 7.77 -14.23
C GLN A 289 -23.99 8.87 -15.29
N ASP A 290 -24.49 10.07 -15.02
CA ASP A 290 -24.38 11.22 -15.92
C ASP A 290 -22.93 11.71 -16.02
N ALA A 291 -22.41 11.75 -17.24
CA ALA A 291 -21.04 12.15 -17.56
C ALA A 291 -20.74 13.62 -17.21
N ALA A 292 -21.69 14.54 -17.41
CA ALA A 292 -21.50 15.96 -17.12
C ALA A 292 -21.43 16.22 -15.60
N HIS A 293 -22.34 15.59 -14.85
CA HIS A 293 -22.34 15.62 -13.38
C HIS A 293 -21.09 14.95 -12.80
N LEU A 294 -20.69 13.81 -13.34
CA LEU A 294 -19.48 13.10 -12.94
C LEU A 294 -18.23 13.96 -13.15
N ARG A 295 -18.09 14.60 -14.32
CA ARG A 295 -16.96 15.50 -14.63
C ARG A 295 -16.88 16.65 -13.63
N ARG A 296 -18.02 17.28 -13.30
CA ARG A 296 -18.07 18.37 -12.31
C ARG A 296 -17.67 17.89 -10.91
N ASN A 297 -18.14 16.71 -10.49
CA ASN A 297 -17.78 16.12 -9.20
C ASN A 297 -16.28 15.84 -9.12
N VAL A 298 -15.71 15.25 -10.17
CA VAL A 298 -14.27 14.95 -10.23
C VAL A 298 -13.43 16.22 -10.10
N TRP A 299 -13.73 17.26 -10.87
CA TRP A 299 -13.01 18.54 -10.77
C TRP A 299 -13.10 19.17 -9.38
N ARG A 300 -14.29 19.14 -8.76
CA ARG A 300 -14.49 19.65 -7.40
C ARG A 300 -13.72 18.83 -6.37
N LEU A 301 -13.74 17.51 -6.48
CA LEU A 301 -13.01 16.62 -5.57
C LEU A 301 -11.49 16.79 -5.74
N SER A 302 -10.99 16.86 -6.97
CA SER A 302 -9.57 17.12 -7.22
C SER A 302 -9.14 18.48 -6.66
N ALA A 303 -9.94 19.53 -6.82
CA ALA A 303 -9.66 20.85 -6.23
C ALA A 303 -9.69 20.81 -4.69
N LEU A 304 -10.69 20.16 -4.08
CA LEU A 304 -10.79 20.00 -2.63
C LEU A 304 -9.60 19.23 -2.06
N THR A 305 -9.22 18.12 -2.70
CA THR A 305 -8.06 17.32 -2.31
C THR A 305 -6.77 18.11 -2.49
N ALA A 306 -6.62 18.89 -3.57
CA ALA A 306 -5.44 19.74 -3.76
C ALA A 306 -5.31 20.79 -2.67
N VAL A 307 -6.40 21.49 -2.31
CA VAL A 307 -6.42 22.47 -1.20
C VAL A 307 -6.05 21.79 0.12
N LEU A 308 -6.62 20.62 0.40
CA LEU A 308 -6.30 19.85 1.60
C LEU A 308 -4.82 19.46 1.63
N MET A 309 -4.29 18.94 0.53
CA MET A 309 -2.87 18.53 0.45
C MET A 309 -1.94 19.72 0.59
N VAL A 310 -2.24 20.87 -0.03
CA VAL A 310 -1.45 22.10 0.13
C VAL A 310 -1.49 22.61 1.57
N SER A 311 -2.68 22.64 2.19
CA SER A 311 -2.81 23.09 3.57
C SER A 311 -2.05 22.20 4.55
N GLY A 312 -2.12 20.88 4.38
CA GLY A 312 -1.37 19.95 5.22
C GLY A 312 0.12 19.97 4.92
N ALA A 313 0.49 20.17 3.65
CA ALA A 313 1.89 20.31 3.26
C ALA A 313 2.55 21.51 3.95
N LEU A 314 1.88 22.67 3.96
CA LEU A 314 2.35 23.86 4.67
C LEU A 314 2.55 23.60 6.17
N VAL A 315 1.58 22.94 6.82
CA VAL A 315 1.68 22.63 8.25
C VAL A 315 2.81 21.64 8.54
N LEU A 316 2.95 20.60 7.72
CA LEU A 316 4.00 19.59 7.88
C LEU A 316 5.40 20.13 7.58
N ASP A 317 5.53 21.05 6.63
CA ASP A 317 6.78 21.74 6.30
C ASP A 317 7.25 22.62 7.47
N LEU A 318 6.34 23.42 8.04
CA LEU A 318 6.61 24.25 9.23
C LEU A 318 6.98 23.39 10.45
N LEU A 319 6.31 22.25 10.64
CA LEU A 319 6.53 21.34 11.77
C LEU A 319 7.60 20.27 11.51
N ALA A 320 8.24 20.26 10.33
CA ALA A 320 9.16 19.20 9.90
C ALA A 320 10.26 18.91 10.94
N GLY A 321 10.91 19.97 11.43
CA GLY A 321 11.97 19.86 12.43
C GLY A 321 11.49 19.28 13.76
N PHE A 322 10.30 19.68 14.21
CA PHE A 322 9.71 19.14 15.44
C PHE A 322 9.35 17.66 15.29
N ILE A 323 8.69 17.29 14.20
CA ILE A 323 8.23 15.92 13.94
C ILE A 323 9.43 14.97 13.84
N ILE A 324 10.43 15.30 13.00
CA ILE A 324 11.57 14.40 12.79
C ILE A 324 12.37 14.19 14.09
N ARG A 325 12.67 15.26 14.83
CA ARG A 325 13.41 15.15 16.11
C ARG A 325 12.61 14.36 17.16
N ARG A 326 11.29 14.54 17.22
CA ARG A 326 10.42 13.85 18.19
C ARG A 326 10.05 12.43 17.83
N VAL A 327 10.07 12.04 16.56
CA VAL A 327 9.76 10.67 16.12
C VAL A 327 11.03 9.84 16.02
N PHE A 328 12.03 10.31 15.27
CA PHE A 328 13.23 9.54 14.93
C PHE A 328 14.41 9.80 15.87
N GLY A 329 14.50 10.97 16.50
CA GLY A 329 15.55 11.29 17.47
C GLY A 329 16.87 11.80 16.85
N PRO A 330 17.97 11.82 17.63
CA PRO A 330 19.26 12.35 17.19
C PRO A 330 19.86 11.51 16.05
N GLY A 331 20.57 12.16 15.11
CA GLY A 331 21.18 11.51 13.93
C GLY A 331 20.33 11.54 12.65
N PHE A 332 19.03 11.90 12.76
CA PHE A 332 18.09 12.01 11.64
C PHE A 332 17.84 13.45 11.17
N GLU A 333 18.62 14.43 11.61
CA GLU A 333 18.39 15.84 11.25
C GLU A 333 18.47 16.11 9.74
N GLY A 334 19.32 15.38 9.02
CA GLY A 334 19.38 15.44 7.55
C GLY A 334 18.08 15.01 6.85
N ALA A 335 17.17 14.34 7.55
CA ALA A 335 15.84 14.00 7.03
C ALA A 335 14.88 15.21 7.03
N ILE A 336 15.16 16.28 7.78
CA ILE A 336 14.28 17.45 7.89
C ILE A 336 14.10 18.11 6.54
N GLU A 337 15.19 18.51 5.89
CA GLU A 337 15.12 19.17 4.58
C GLU A 337 14.53 18.26 3.50
N ILE A 338 14.89 16.97 3.51
CA ILE A 338 14.29 15.98 2.58
C ILE A 338 12.78 15.90 2.79
N PHE A 339 12.31 15.90 4.05
CA PHE A 339 10.88 15.83 4.36
C PHE A 339 10.15 17.08 3.87
N ARG A 340 10.72 18.28 4.05
CA ARG A 340 10.15 19.54 3.55
C ARG A 340 9.85 19.48 2.06
N TRP A 341 10.81 19.03 1.26
CA TRP A 341 10.62 18.86 -0.19
C TRP A 341 9.66 17.71 -0.53
N ALA A 342 9.78 16.57 0.16
CA ALA A 342 8.96 15.39 -0.12
C ALA A 342 7.47 15.63 0.12
N VAL A 343 7.12 16.41 1.15
CA VAL A 343 5.74 16.71 1.52
C VAL A 343 4.96 17.41 0.39
N TRP A 344 5.62 18.24 -0.42
CA TRP A 344 4.98 18.89 -1.57
C TRP A 344 4.59 17.91 -2.69
N LEU A 345 5.22 16.73 -2.75
CA LEU A 345 4.82 15.64 -3.66
C LEU A 345 3.43 15.09 -3.33
N SER A 346 2.90 15.36 -2.13
CA SER A 346 1.55 14.94 -1.76
C SER A 346 0.45 15.60 -2.57
N VAL A 347 0.69 16.80 -3.13
CA VAL A 347 -0.29 17.52 -3.95
C VAL A 347 -0.58 16.79 -5.27
N PRO A 348 0.42 16.51 -6.14
CA PRO A 348 0.16 15.74 -7.36
C PRO A 348 -0.30 14.31 -7.04
N ALA A 349 0.19 13.68 -5.96
CA ALA A 349 -0.26 12.35 -5.54
C ALA A 349 -1.75 12.34 -5.12
N GLY A 350 -2.22 13.37 -4.42
CA GLY A 350 -3.63 13.49 -4.03
C GLY A 350 -4.56 13.69 -5.23
N ILE A 351 -4.16 14.51 -6.20
CA ILE A 351 -4.91 14.70 -7.46
C ILE A 351 -4.95 13.40 -8.27
N GLU A 352 -3.82 12.69 -8.33
CA GLU A 352 -3.72 11.36 -8.94
C GLU A 352 -4.70 10.38 -8.28
N ALA A 353 -4.75 10.33 -6.95
CA ALA A 353 -5.61 9.43 -6.20
C ALA A 353 -7.09 9.60 -6.54
N VAL A 354 -7.58 10.84 -6.62
CA VAL A 354 -8.98 11.14 -7.03
C VAL A 354 -9.22 10.74 -8.48
N SER A 355 -8.29 11.08 -9.37
CA SER A 355 -8.42 10.80 -10.80
C SER A 355 -8.41 9.29 -11.09
N ASN A 356 -7.63 8.53 -10.32
CA ASN A 356 -7.56 7.08 -10.40
C ASN A 356 -8.90 6.40 -10.12
N LEU A 357 -9.79 7.02 -9.32
CA LEU A 357 -11.14 6.48 -9.05
C LEU A 357 -11.98 6.33 -10.31
N ILE A 358 -11.76 7.16 -11.34
CA ILE A 358 -12.49 7.07 -12.61
C ILE A 358 -11.97 5.90 -13.46
N VAL A 359 -10.65 5.70 -13.46
CA VAL A 359 -10.01 4.54 -14.11
C VAL A 359 -10.54 3.25 -13.49
N LEU A 360 -10.66 3.22 -12.16
CA LEU A 360 -11.23 2.09 -11.43
C LEU A 360 -12.73 1.90 -11.69
N LYS A 361 -13.52 2.98 -11.73
CA LYS A 361 -14.96 2.93 -12.02
C LYS A 361 -15.24 2.23 -13.35
N TYR A 362 -14.50 2.59 -14.39
CA TYR A 362 -14.66 2.02 -15.73
C TYR A 362 -13.83 0.75 -15.97
N GLN A 363 -13.14 0.24 -14.95
CA GLN A 363 -12.28 -0.95 -15.04
C GLN A 363 -11.31 -0.87 -16.23
N ALA A 364 -10.73 0.31 -16.47
CA ALA A 364 -9.90 0.57 -17.64
C ALA A 364 -8.48 0.02 -17.44
N LYS A 365 -8.36 -1.33 -17.45
CA LYS A 365 -7.12 -2.07 -17.13
C LYS A 365 -5.92 -1.60 -17.95
N PHE A 366 -6.10 -1.36 -19.25
CA PHE A 366 -5.02 -0.88 -20.13
C PHE A 366 -4.58 0.54 -19.81
N VAL A 367 -5.51 1.43 -19.47
CA VAL A 367 -5.19 2.81 -19.06
C VAL A 367 -4.38 2.81 -17.77
N LEU A 368 -4.77 1.96 -16.81
CA LEU A 368 -4.04 1.78 -15.55
C LEU A 368 -2.60 1.30 -15.81
N LEU A 369 -2.43 0.30 -16.68
CA LEU A 369 -1.11 -0.22 -17.05
C LEU A 369 -0.26 0.87 -17.74
N THR A 370 -0.78 1.53 -18.78
CA THR A 370 -0.06 2.59 -19.50
C THR A 370 0.32 3.74 -18.57
N LYS A 371 -0.58 4.12 -17.64
CA LYS A 371 -0.32 5.18 -16.65
C LYS A 371 0.89 4.85 -15.79
N TRP A 372 0.90 3.69 -15.13
CA TRP A 372 1.97 3.32 -14.21
C TRP A 372 3.26 2.94 -14.92
N LEU A 373 3.18 2.37 -16.12
CA LEU A 373 4.34 2.09 -16.95
C LEU A 373 5.02 3.40 -17.38
N LEU A 374 4.25 4.39 -17.84
CA LEU A 374 4.80 5.70 -18.20
C LEU A 374 5.38 6.43 -16.99
N ALA A 375 4.67 6.44 -15.86
CA ALA A 375 5.16 7.05 -14.62
C ALA A 375 6.48 6.41 -14.16
N LEU A 376 6.57 5.09 -14.21
CA LEU A 376 7.78 4.34 -13.89
C LEU A 376 8.92 4.67 -14.85
N ALA A 377 8.67 4.67 -16.17
CA ALA A 377 9.69 4.95 -17.17
C ALA A 377 10.23 6.38 -17.04
N VAL A 378 9.36 7.37 -16.87
CA VAL A 378 9.74 8.77 -16.65
C VAL A 378 10.54 8.91 -15.37
N ALA A 379 10.07 8.34 -14.26
CA ALA A 379 10.78 8.40 -12.98
C ALA A 379 12.16 7.74 -13.06
N PHE A 380 12.28 6.61 -13.76
CA PHE A 380 13.55 5.92 -13.96
C PHE A 380 14.55 6.77 -14.73
N VAL A 381 14.14 7.33 -15.87
CA VAL A 381 15.00 8.20 -16.70
C VAL A 381 15.42 9.45 -15.92
N VAL A 382 14.50 10.10 -15.23
CA VAL A 382 14.80 11.29 -14.42
C VAL A 382 15.73 10.94 -13.27
N ASN A 383 15.51 9.81 -12.58
CA ASN A 383 16.38 9.36 -11.50
C ASN A 383 17.81 9.06 -11.98
N LEU A 384 17.97 8.42 -13.14
CA LEU A 384 19.29 8.16 -13.72
C LEU A 384 20.08 9.45 -13.97
N LEU A 385 19.40 10.54 -14.36
CA LEU A 385 20.04 11.83 -14.62
C LEU A 385 20.20 12.69 -13.36
N ALA A 386 19.25 12.63 -12.44
CA ALA A 386 19.16 13.49 -11.28
C ALA A 386 19.93 12.97 -10.07
N ILE A 387 19.95 11.65 -9.82
CA ILE A 387 20.65 11.06 -8.66
C ILE A 387 22.15 11.39 -8.67
N PRO A 388 22.89 11.26 -9.79
CA PRO A 388 24.32 11.60 -9.81
C PRO A 388 24.61 13.08 -9.54
N ARG A 389 23.64 13.97 -9.80
CA ARG A 389 23.82 15.44 -9.69
C ARG A 389 23.31 15.99 -8.36
N LEU A 390 22.23 15.42 -7.82
CA LEU A 390 21.48 15.96 -6.68
C LEU A 390 21.47 15.01 -5.46
N GLY A 391 22.09 13.83 -5.56
CA GLY A 391 22.13 12.84 -4.48
C GLY A 391 20.73 12.48 -3.97
N ALA A 392 20.51 12.63 -2.67
CA ALA A 392 19.24 12.31 -1.99
C ALA A 392 18.03 13.13 -2.48
N TYR A 393 18.23 14.28 -3.13
CA TYR A 393 17.13 15.09 -3.68
C TYR A 393 16.72 14.65 -5.09
N GLY A 394 17.60 13.96 -5.83
CA GLY A 394 17.33 13.51 -7.19
C GLY A 394 16.04 12.67 -7.33
N PRO A 395 15.80 11.67 -6.46
CA PRO A 395 14.59 10.86 -6.51
C PRO A 395 13.29 11.62 -6.25
N LEU A 396 13.34 12.73 -5.50
CA LEU A 396 12.16 13.58 -5.30
C LEU A 396 11.69 14.18 -6.64
N VAL A 397 12.65 14.57 -7.49
CA VAL A 397 12.38 15.08 -8.84
C VAL A 397 11.82 13.97 -9.73
N GLY A 398 12.36 12.76 -9.66
CA GLY A 398 11.83 11.61 -10.40
C GLY A 398 10.41 11.22 -9.97
N LEU A 399 10.12 11.23 -8.67
CA LEU A 399 8.76 11.03 -8.17
C LEU A 399 7.80 12.12 -8.63
N ALA A 400 8.20 13.40 -8.57
CA ALA A 400 7.41 14.52 -9.09
C ALA A 400 7.07 14.32 -10.58
N ALA A 401 8.09 14.03 -11.40
CA ALA A 401 7.92 13.81 -12.84
C ALA A 401 7.02 12.61 -13.13
N GLY A 402 7.20 11.50 -12.41
CA GLY A 402 6.35 10.31 -12.56
C GLY A 402 4.90 10.55 -12.15
N TYR A 403 4.64 11.27 -11.05
CA TYR A 403 3.28 11.65 -10.66
C TYR A 403 2.63 12.57 -11.70
N LEU A 404 3.35 13.54 -12.25
CA LEU A 404 2.85 14.41 -13.31
C LEU A 404 2.50 13.61 -14.58
N ALA A 405 3.33 12.64 -14.95
CA ALA A 405 3.04 11.74 -16.07
C ALA A 405 1.76 10.92 -15.80
N ALA A 406 1.61 10.36 -14.60
CA ALA A 406 0.42 9.61 -14.20
C ALA A 406 -0.86 10.47 -14.23
N VAL A 407 -0.80 11.69 -13.69
CA VAL A 407 -1.91 12.66 -13.72
C VAL A 407 -2.27 13.03 -15.15
N SER A 408 -1.28 13.22 -16.03
CA SER A 408 -1.51 13.56 -17.45
C SER A 408 -2.29 12.48 -18.19
N VAL A 409 -1.93 11.21 -18.00
CA VAL A 409 -2.67 10.06 -18.57
C VAL A 409 -4.10 10.00 -18.03
N ASN A 410 -4.28 10.20 -16.72
CA ASN A 410 -5.60 10.23 -16.11
C ASN A 410 -6.47 11.35 -16.68
N LEU A 411 -5.95 12.58 -16.76
CA LEU A 411 -6.69 13.72 -17.32
C LEU A 411 -7.07 13.52 -18.79
N TYR A 412 -6.17 12.94 -19.58
CA TYR A 412 -6.46 12.57 -20.97
C TYR A 412 -7.60 11.56 -21.06
N TYR A 413 -7.56 10.50 -20.25
CA TYR A 413 -8.62 9.50 -20.21
C TYR A 413 -9.97 10.08 -19.77
N ILE A 414 -9.98 10.93 -18.74
CA ILE A 414 -11.18 11.61 -18.25
C ILE A 414 -11.79 12.46 -19.37
N ARG A 415 -10.98 13.23 -20.10
CA ARG A 415 -11.44 14.03 -21.25
C ARG A 415 -11.97 13.18 -22.39
N PHE A 416 -11.36 12.02 -22.65
CA PHE A 416 -11.81 11.11 -23.71
C PHE A 416 -13.12 10.40 -23.35
N LYS A 417 -13.25 9.91 -22.11
CA LYS A 417 -14.40 9.11 -21.67
C LYS A 417 -15.62 9.96 -21.30
N LEU A 418 -15.41 11.20 -20.83
CA LEU A 418 -16.46 12.14 -20.44
C LEU A 418 -16.64 13.29 -21.46
N ARG A 419 -16.46 12.99 -22.75
CA ARG A 419 -16.86 13.90 -23.83
C ARG A 419 -18.38 14.14 -23.74
N PRO A 420 -18.83 15.40 -23.91
CA PRO A 420 -20.25 15.72 -23.94
C PRO A 420 -20.98 15.00 -25.08
#